data_AF-A0AAW9JA00-F1
#
_entry.id   AF-A0AAW9JA00-F1
#
_cell.length_a   1.000
_cell.length_b   1.000
_cell.length_c   1.000
_cell.angle_alpha   90.00
_cell.angle_beta   90.00
_cell.angle_gamma   90.00
#
_symmetry.space_group_name_H-M   'P 1'
#
loop_
_entity.id
_entity.type
_entity.pdbx_description
1 polymer ?
#
loop_
_entity_poly.entity_id
_entity_poly.type
_entity_poly.pdbx_seq_one_letter_code
_entity_poly.pdbx_strand_id
1 'polypeptide(L)'
;GEICSKNGKAYGHGDISVENALKVSCNDVFAKVGAKIGYDKMVRYMEKMGLFKPVFNLKGENRNEASGVKPTEENSMNNISIGQTIMVTPVQMAGLYNTVVNNGIYIKPTIVESIIDNNDNVVKEFKEKSTRIFSETAAKISQETMSKVIWEGSGFEAKVE
;
A
#
# COMPACT_ATOMS: atom_id res chain seq x y z
N GLY A 1 15.79 -16.06 9.34
CA GLY A 1 16.81 -15.81 8.32
C GLY A 1 16.74 -16.85 7.23
N GLU A 2 15.53 -17.33 6.94
CA GLU A 2 15.25 -18.27 5.87
C GLU A 2 14.76 -17.52 4.62
N ILE A 3 14.19 -16.33 4.81
CA ILE A 3 13.59 -15.53 3.74
C ILE A 3 14.45 -14.30 3.40
N CYS A 4 15.08 -13.66 4.38
CA CYS A 4 16.00 -12.55 4.08
C CYS A 4 17.27 -13.06 3.40
N SER A 5 17.78 -12.27 2.46
CA SER A 5 19.07 -12.50 1.84
C SER A 5 19.94 -11.24 1.85
N LYS A 6 21.26 -11.44 1.89
CA LYS A 6 22.27 -10.39 1.76
C LYS A 6 23.33 -10.89 0.79
N ASN A 7 23.53 -10.19 -0.33
CA ASN A 7 24.44 -10.58 -1.41
C ASN A 7 24.18 -12.01 -1.92
N GLY A 8 22.91 -12.38 -2.10
CA GLY A 8 22.49 -13.69 -2.58
C GLY A 8 22.62 -14.84 -1.58
N LYS A 9 23.01 -14.57 -0.32
CA LYS A 9 23.12 -15.58 0.74
C LYS A 9 22.05 -15.38 1.79
N ALA A 10 21.58 -16.48 2.40
CA ALA A 10 20.65 -16.43 3.52
C ALA A 10 21.21 -15.56 4.65
N TYR A 11 20.37 -14.70 5.22
CA TYR A 11 20.75 -13.73 6.24
C TYR A 11 19.65 -13.62 7.30
N GLY A 12 20.03 -13.39 8.56
CA GLY A 12 19.09 -13.18 9.66
C GLY A 12 19.39 -11.86 10.37
N HIS A 13 18.35 -11.06 10.61
CA HIS A 13 18.44 -9.81 11.37
C HIS A 13 18.46 -10.01 12.91
N GLY A 14 18.36 -11.26 13.38
CA GLY A 14 18.22 -11.57 14.81
C GLY A 14 16.84 -11.22 15.35
N ASP A 15 16.74 -11.12 16.67
CA ASP A 15 15.51 -10.71 17.36
C ASP A 15 15.34 -9.20 17.25
N ILE A 16 14.33 -8.79 16.49
CA ILE A 16 14.00 -7.38 16.25
C ILE A 16 12.51 -7.14 16.45
N SER A 17 12.15 -5.93 16.89
CA SER A 17 10.75 -5.49 16.94
C SER A 17 10.16 -5.37 15.53
N VAL A 18 8.82 -5.33 15.43
CA VAL A 18 8.12 -5.08 14.15
C VAL A 18 8.50 -3.71 13.58
N GLU A 19 8.69 -2.70 14.43
CA GLU A 19 9.20 -1.39 14.01
C GLU A 19 10.59 -1.51 13.37
N ASN A 20 11.54 -2.14 14.05
CA ASN A 20 12.89 -2.34 13.52
C ASN A 20 12.88 -3.18 12.25
N ALA A 21 11.98 -4.17 12.16
CA ALA A 21 11.78 -4.95 10.95
C ALA A 21 11.34 -4.11 9.75
N LEU A 22 10.47 -3.11 9.94
CA LEU A 22 10.08 -2.20 8.86
C LEU A 22 11.27 -1.34 8.41
N LYS A 23 12.07 -0.83 9.34
CA LYS A 23 13.25 0.02 9.04
C LYS A 23 14.27 -0.68 8.14
N VAL A 24 14.49 -1.98 8.35
CA VAL A 24 15.48 -2.78 7.59
C VAL A 24 14.84 -3.69 6.54
N SER A 25 13.53 -3.58 6.32
CA SER A 25 12.77 -4.42 5.39
C SER A 25 12.97 -5.93 5.62
N CYS A 26 12.81 -6.39 6.87
CA CYS A 26 13.03 -7.80 7.24
C CYS A 26 11.88 -8.71 6.80
N ASN A 27 12.08 -9.41 5.68
CA ASN A 27 11.12 -10.39 5.13
C ASN A 27 10.73 -11.50 6.13
N ASP A 28 11.66 -12.02 6.94
CA ASP A 28 11.35 -13.08 7.91
C ASP A 28 10.31 -12.64 8.95
N VAL A 29 10.38 -11.39 9.41
CA VAL A 29 9.41 -10.85 10.36
C VAL A 29 8.07 -10.61 9.68
N PHE A 30 8.04 -10.01 8.48
CA PHE A 30 6.79 -9.76 7.77
C PHE A 30 6.08 -11.03 7.29
N ALA A 31 6.84 -12.08 6.95
CA ALA A 31 6.28 -13.42 6.71
C ALA A 31 5.56 -13.96 7.96
N LYS A 32 6.20 -13.88 9.13
CA LYS A 32 5.58 -14.31 10.41
C LYS A 32 4.35 -13.47 10.78
N VAL A 33 4.41 -12.15 10.57
CA VAL A 33 3.27 -11.24 10.80
C VAL A 33 2.13 -11.57 9.83
N GLY A 34 2.42 -11.76 8.54
CA GLY A 34 1.46 -12.16 7.52
C GLY A 34 0.76 -13.46 7.86
N ALA A 35 1.52 -14.49 8.25
CA ALA A 35 0.97 -15.77 8.68
C ALA A 35 0.01 -15.63 9.88
N LYS A 36 0.30 -14.73 10.85
CA LYS A 36 -0.60 -14.43 11.97
C LYS A 36 -1.88 -13.69 11.56
N ILE A 37 -1.81 -12.84 10.54
CA ILE A 37 -2.95 -12.08 10.02
C ILE A 37 -3.89 -12.99 9.23
N GLY A 38 -3.31 -13.88 8.40
CA GLY A 38 -4.03 -14.78 7.50
C GLY A 38 -4.50 -14.13 6.20
N TYR A 39 -4.77 -14.96 5.19
CA TYR A 39 -5.11 -14.53 3.83
C TYR A 39 -6.33 -13.59 3.79
N ASP A 40 -7.47 -14.04 4.33
CA ASP A 40 -8.74 -13.29 4.23
C ASP A 40 -8.64 -11.87 4.77
N LYS A 41 -8.01 -11.74 5.94
CA LYS A 41 -7.86 -10.45 6.60
C LYS A 41 -6.91 -9.56 5.79
N MET A 42 -5.79 -10.10 5.31
CA MET A 42 -4.81 -9.34 4.55
C MET A 42 -5.40 -8.83 3.23
N VAL A 43 -6.00 -9.72 2.43
CA VAL A 43 -6.61 -9.36 1.14
C VAL A 43 -7.76 -8.38 1.32
N ARG A 44 -8.61 -8.58 2.34
CA ARG A 44 -9.71 -7.64 2.64
C ARG A 44 -9.22 -6.22 2.91
N TYR A 45 -8.11 -6.05 3.63
CA TYR A 45 -7.53 -4.73 3.88
C TYR A 45 -6.92 -4.12 2.61
N MET A 46 -6.24 -4.92 1.79
CA MET A 46 -5.70 -4.50 0.50
C MET A 46 -6.81 -3.98 -0.45
N GLU A 47 -7.91 -4.72 -0.60
CA GLU A 47 -9.05 -4.32 -1.45
C GLU A 47 -9.77 -3.07 -0.93
N LYS A 48 -9.89 -2.94 0.41
CA LYS A 48 -10.42 -1.75 1.08
C LYS A 48 -9.57 -0.50 0.82
N MET A 49 -8.26 -0.66 0.70
CA MET A 49 -7.30 0.40 0.35
C MET A 49 -7.17 0.63 -1.17
N GLY A 50 -8.09 0.09 -1.97
CA GLY A 50 -8.18 0.42 -3.39
C GLY A 50 -7.38 -0.48 -4.33
N LEU A 51 -6.71 -1.51 -3.83
CA LEU A 51 -5.95 -2.45 -4.67
C LEU A 51 -6.88 -3.36 -5.49
N PHE A 52 -6.34 -3.93 -6.57
CA PHE A 52 -6.95 -4.98 -7.40
C PHE A 52 -8.19 -4.57 -8.21
N LYS A 53 -8.40 -3.27 -8.41
CA LYS A 53 -9.48 -2.72 -9.24
C LYS A 53 -9.03 -1.43 -9.95
N PRO A 54 -9.59 -1.11 -11.12
CA PRO A 54 -9.33 0.17 -11.77
C PRO A 54 -9.72 1.32 -10.83
N VAL A 55 -8.85 2.32 -10.72
CA VAL A 55 -9.06 3.50 -9.88
C VAL A 55 -9.97 4.48 -10.62
N PHE A 56 -9.64 4.80 -11.87
CA PHE A 56 -10.37 5.80 -12.65
C PHE A 56 -11.45 5.19 -13.56
N ASN A 57 -11.44 3.87 -13.74
CA ASN A 57 -12.27 3.14 -14.70
C ASN A 57 -12.05 3.62 -16.15
N LEU A 58 -10.81 3.98 -16.49
CA LEU A 58 -10.50 4.42 -17.86
C LEU A 58 -10.60 3.25 -18.82
N LYS A 59 -11.36 3.47 -19.91
CA LYS A 59 -11.49 2.55 -21.03
C LYS A 59 -10.94 3.25 -22.27
N GLY A 60 -9.92 2.65 -22.88
CA GLY A 60 -9.40 3.06 -24.16
C GLY A 60 -9.74 2.04 -25.23
N GLU A 61 -9.59 2.42 -26.49
CA GLU A 61 -9.91 1.56 -27.65
C GLU A 61 -9.07 0.28 -27.66
N ASN A 62 -7.78 0.38 -27.31
CA ASN A 62 -6.82 -0.74 -27.37
C ASN A 62 -6.44 -1.30 -25.99
N ARG A 63 -6.78 -0.60 -24.90
CA ARG A 63 -6.44 -1.03 -23.54
C ARG A 63 -7.37 -0.40 -22.51
N ASN A 64 -7.66 -1.16 -21.47
CA ASN A 64 -8.31 -0.65 -20.27
C ASN A 64 -7.27 -0.36 -19.18
N GLU A 65 -7.65 0.45 -18.20
CA GLU A 65 -6.88 0.62 -16.98
C GLU A 65 -6.64 -0.74 -16.30
N ALA A 66 -5.38 -0.97 -15.89
CA ALA A 66 -5.01 -2.23 -15.25
C ALA A 66 -5.62 -2.35 -13.85
N SER A 67 -6.24 -3.50 -13.57
CA SER A 67 -6.73 -3.84 -12.24
C SER A 67 -5.61 -4.31 -11.31
N GLY A 68 -4.47 -4.76 -11.83
CA GLY A 68 -3.45 -5.47 -11.06
C GLY A 68 -3.74 -6.98 -10.97
N VAL A 69 -2.94 -7.70 -10.19
CA VAL A 69 -3.08 -9.15 -9.92
C VAL A 69 -3.25 -9.34 -8.42
N LYS A 70 -4.43 -9.81 -8.04
CA LYS A 70 -4.78 -10.19 -6.67
C LYS A 70 -4.20 -11.57 -6.36
N PRO A 71 -3.58 -11.80 -5.19
CA PRO A 71 -3.12 -13.12 -4.83
C PRO A 71 -4.32 -14.01 -4.49
N THR A 72 -4.16 -15.33 -4.62
CA THR A 72 -5.16 -16.35 -4.26
C THR A 72 -4.77 -17.06 -2.96
N GLU A 73 -5.70 -17.82 -2.36
CA GLU A 73 -5.43 -18.63 -1.16
C GLU A 73 -4.33 -19.69 -1.39
N GLU A 74 -4.11 -20.10 -2.64
CA GLU A 74 -3.05 -21.03 -3.03
C GLU A 74 -1.65 -20.39 -2.97
N ASN A 75 -1.58 -19.05 -2.97
CA ASN A 75 -0.31 -18.35 -2.83
C ASN A 75 0.17 -18.38 -1.36
N SER A 76 1.46 -18.63 -1.17
CA SER A 76 2.06 -18.67 0.16
C SER A 76 1.90 -17.33 0.89
N MET A 77 1.43 -17.37 2.14
CA MET A 77 1.35 -16.17 2.99
C MET A 77 2.71 -15.49 3.19
N ASN A 78 3.81 -16.24 3.13
CA ASN A 78 5.16 -15.67 3.17
C ASN A 78 5.41 -14.77 1.96
N ASN A 79 4.91 -15.14 0.77
CA ASN A 79 5.07 -14.36 -0.45
C ASN A 79 4.14 -13.16 -0.48
N ILE A 80 2.85 -13.37 -0.17
CA ILE A 80 1.84 -12.30 -0.13
C ILE A 80 2.26 -11.17 0.81
N SER A 81 2.76 -11.52 2.00
CA SER A 81 3.11 -10.55 3.04
C SER A 81 4.36 -9.72 2.77
N ILE A 82 5.23 -10.16 1.86
CA ILE A 82 6.40 -9.42 1.40
C ILE A 82 6.19 -8.81 0.00
N GLY A 83 4.95 -8.81 -0.50
CA GLY A 83 4.59 -8.17 -1.77
C GLY A 83 4.86 -9.00 -3.02
N GLN A 84 5.18 -10.29 -2.90
CA GLN A 84 5.27 -11.21 -4.04
C GLN A 84 3.90 -11.79 -4.40
N THR A 85 3.77 -12.33 -5.62
CA THR A 85 2.50 -12.83 -6.22
C THR A 85 1.39 -11.77 -6.33
N ILE A 86 1.76 -10.50 -6.19
CA ILE A 86 0.88 -9.34 -6.22
C ILE A 86 1.39 -8.40 -7.31
N MET A 87 0.48 -7.85 -8.11
CA MET A 87 0.80 -6.73 -9.00
C MET A 87 -0.21 -5.60 -8.78
N VAL A 88 0.28 -4.38 -8.63
CA VAL A 88 -0.55 -3.18 -8.44
C VAL A 88 -0.02 -2.05 -9.31
N THR A 89 -0.88 -1.10 -9.67
CA THR A 89 -0.44 0.09 -10.42
C THR A 89 0.11 1.16 -9.47
N PRO A 90 0.95 2.09 -9.95
CA PRO A 90 1.43 3.20 -9.12
C PRO A 90 0.30 4.03 -8.49
N VAL A 91 -0.81 4.24 -9.21
CA VAL A 91 -1.97 4.97 -8.67
C VAL A 91 -2.71 4.20 -7.58
N GLN A 92 -2.81 2.87 -7.69
CA GLN A 92 -3.35 2.04 -6.61
C GLN A 92 -2.45 2.13 -5.36
N MET A 93 -1.13 2.09 -5.55
CA MET A 93 -0.18 2.24 -4.45
C MET A 93 -0.24 3.64 -3.81
N ALA A 94 -0.41 4.70 -4.61
CA ALA A 94 -0.65 6.04 -4.10
C ALA A 94 -1.90 6.12 -3.22
N GLY A 95 -3.00 5.48 -3.64
CA GLY A 95 -4.23 5.36 -2.83
C GLY A 95 -4.01 4.60 -1.51
N LEU A 96 -3.21 3.53 -1.53
CA LEU A 96 -2.85 2.81 -0.30
C LEU A 96 -2.10 3.72 0.67
N TYR A 97 -1.05 4.40 0.22
CA TYR A 97 -0.30 5.34 1.08
C TYR A 97 -1.16 6.51 1.56
N ASN A 98 -2.10 6.97 0.73
CA ASN A 98 -3.05 8.01 1.11
C ASN A 98 -3.87 7.61 2.35
N THR A 99 -4.18 6.32 2.51
CA THR A 99 -4.94 5.83 3.67
C THR A 99 -4.14 6.03 4.95
N VAL A 100 -2.83 5.80 4.88
CA VAL A 100 -1.92 5.95 6.02
C VAL A 100 -1.79 7.42 6.40
N VAL A 101 -1.52 8.31 5.44
CA VAL A 101 -1.33 9.75 5.72
C VAL A 101 -2.61 10.45 6.15
N ASN A 102 -3.77 10.00 5.66
CA ASN A 102 -5.09 10.54 6.04
C ASN A 102 -5.68 9.84 7.28
N ASN A 103 -4.85 9.53 8.28
CA ASN A 103 -5.27 9.02 9.59
C ASN A 103 -6.19 7.78 9.51
N GLY A 104 -5.91 6.88 8.58
CA GLY A 104 -6.63 5.63 8.36
C GLY A 104 -7.87 5.75 7.47
N ILE A 105 -8.03 6.87 6.77
CA ILE A 105 -9.14 7.11 5.83
C ILE A 105 -8.61 6.98 4.40
N TYR A 106 -9.10 5.98 3.66
CA TYR A 106 -8.83 5.87 2.24
C TYR A 106 -9.66 6.93 1.51
N ILE A 107 -9.00 7.79 0.75
CA ILE A 107 -9.66 8.74 -0.16
C ILE A 107 -9.39 8.25 -1.58
N LYS A 108 -10.43 7.91 -2.33
CA LYS A 108 -10.24 7.38 -3.68
C LYS A 108 -9.55 8.44 -4.55
N PRO A 109 -8.39 8.16 -5.18
CA PRO A 109 -7.75 9.11 -6.08
C PRO A 109 -8.69 9.53 -7.22
N THR A 110 -8.66 10.81 -7.56
CA THR A 110 -9.42 11.44 -8.65
C THR A 110 -8.48 12.29 -9.51
N ILE A 111 -8.86 12.51 -10.78
CA ILE A 111 -8.13 13.38 -11.73
C ILE A 111 -9.04 14.43 -12.36
N VAL A 112 -10.32 14.43 -12.00
CA VAL A 112 -11.33 15.40 -12.47
C VAL A 112 -12.00 16.00 -11.24
N GLU A 113 -11.91 17.31 -11.10
CA GLU A 113 -12.53 18.08 -10.01
C GLU A 113 -13.93 18.55 -10.39
N SER A 114 -14.05 19.18 -11.57
CA SER A 114 -15.31 19.72 -12.07
C SER A 114 -15.38 19.72 -13.60
N ILE A 115 -16.59 19.91 -14.14
CA ILE A 115 -16.83 20.27 -15.53
C ILE A 115 -17.37 21.70 -15.52
N ILE A 116 -16.75 22.56 -16.32
CA ILE A 116 -17.18 23.95 -16.54
C ILE A 116 -17.76 24.14 -17.94
N ASP A 117 -18.64 25.13 -18.09
CA ASP A 117 -19.11 25.59 -19.40
C ASP A 117 -18.19 26.67 -20.00
N ASN A 118 -18.53 27.19 -21.18
CA ASN A 118 -17.76 28.24 -21.87
C ASN A 118 -17.79 29.61 -21.16
N ASN A 119 -18.60 29.75 -20.11
CA ASN A 119 -18.72 30.97 -19.30
C ASN A 119 -18.14 30.76 -17.89
N ASP A 120 -17.30 29.74 -17.70
CA ASP A 120 -16.67 29.36 -16.43
C ASP A 120 -17.65 28.94 -15.30
N ASN A 121 -18.91 28.62 -15.64
CA ASN A 121 -19.85 28.11 -14.63
C ASN A 121 -19.60 26.63 -14.37
N VAL A 122 -19.60 26.22 -13.10
CA VAL A 122 -19.51 24.80 -12.71
C VAL A 122 -20.81 24.08 -13.08
N VAL A 123 -20.74 23.23 -14.10
CA VAL A 123 -21.84 22.37 -14.57
C VAL A 123 -21.95 21.11 -13.70
N LYS A 124 -20.81 20.61 -13.23
CA LYS A 124 -20.77 19.40 -12.40
C LYS A 124 -19.52 19.41 -11.53
N GLU A 125 -19.70 19.11 -10.26
CA GLU A 125 -18.63 18.90 -9.29
C GLU A 125 -18.50 17.41 -8.96
N PHE A 126 -17.28 16.89 -8.86
CA PHE A 126 -17.00 15.51 -8.51
C PHE A 126 -16.51 15.42 -7.07
N LYS A 127 -17.39 14.97 -6.17
CA LYS A 127 -17.02 14.77 -4.76
C LYS A 127 -16.15 13.53 -4.58
N GLU A 128 -15.10 13.69 -3.79
CA GLU A 128 -14.23 12.59 -3.38
C GLU A 128 -15.00 11.55 -2.56
N LYS A 129 -14.66 10.27 -2.76
CA LYS A 129 -15.19 9.17 -1.95
C LYS A 129 -14.16 8.78 -0.91
N SER A 130 -14.54 8.84 0.36
CA SER A 130 -13.68 8.49 1.48
C SER A 130 -14.27 7.36 2.34
N THR A 131 -13.43 6.55 2.96
CA THR A 131 -13.86 5.47 3.86
C THR A 131 -12.79 5.19 4.91
N ARG A 132 -13.18 5.10 6.19
CA ARG A 132 -12.26 4.69 7.26
C ARG A 132 -11.92 3.20 7.14
N ILE A 133 -10.64 2.88 7.02
CA ILE A 133 -10.13 1.51 6.89
C ILE A 133 -9.58 0.99 8.22
N PHE A 134 -8.82 1.83 8.94
CA PHE A 134 -8.30 1.52 10.26
C PHE A 134 -8.34 2.75 11.18
N SER A 135 -8.01 2.55 12.46
CA SER A 135 -8.02 3.62 13.46
C SER A 135 -6.94 4.65 13.17
N GLU A 136 -7.18 5.87 13.61
CA GLU A 136 -6.18 6.94 13.58
C GLU A 136 -4.91 6.54 14.34
N THR A 137 -5.05 5.87 15.49
CA THR A 137 -3.89 5.35 16.24
C THR A 137 -3.02 4.41 15.40
N ALA A 138 -3.62 3.45 14.68
CA ALA A 138 -2.86 2.56 13.80
C ALA A 138 -2.18 3.31 12.65
N ALA A 139 -2.85 4.35 12.11
CA ALA A 139 -2.29 5.21 11.09
C ALA A 139 -1.09 6.00 11.60
N LYS A 140 -1.18 6.58 12.81
CA LYS A 140 -0.10 7.36 13.44
C LYS A 140 1.13 6.49 13.74
N ILE A 141 0.93 5.31 14.32
CA ILE A 141 2.02 4.33 14.50
C ILE A 141 2.67 4.00 13.16
N SER A 142 1.88 3.80 12.10
CA SER A 142 2.42 3.53 10.76
C SER A 142 3.20 4.72 10.19
N GLN A 143 2.69 5.95 10.31
CA GLN A 143 3.36 7.18 9.87
C GLN A 143 4.72 7.34 10.57
N GLU A 144 4.75 7.20 11.90
CA GLU A 144 5.97 7.29 12.71
C GLU A 144 6.98 6.21 12.31
N THR A 145 6.54 4.97 12.18
CA THR A 145 7.41 3.84 11.78
C THR A 145 7.96 4.05 10.37
N MET A 146 7.14 4.50 9.41
CA MET A 146 7.56 4.80 8.05
C MET A 146 8.56 5.97 7.99
N SER A 147 8.39 7.00 8.84
CA SER A 147 9.37 8.08 8.98
C SER A 147 10.73 7.53 9.42
N LYS A 148 10.76 6.59 10.36
CA LYS A 148 12.01 5.94 10.81
C LYS A 148 12.68 5.09 9.71
N VAL A 149 11.95 4.60 8.70
CA VAL A 149 12.56 3.95 7.52
C VAL A 149 13.47 4.93 6.77
N ILE A 150 13.06 6.19 6.67
CA ILE A 150 13.84 7.26 6.04
C ILE A 150 14.99 7.67 6.97
N TRP A 151 14.70 7.98 8.24
CA TRP A 151 15.69 8.56 9.14
C TRP A 151 16.76 7.59 9.61
N GLU A 152 16.41 6.33 9.83
CA GLU A 152 17.23 5.32 10.51
C GLU A 152 17.37 4.00 9.74
N GLY A 153 16.77 3.90 8.54
CA GLY A 153 16.56 2.63 7.85
C GLY A 153 17.03 2.61 6.39
N SER A 154 16.45 1.68 5.64
CA SER A 154 16.80 1.42 4.23
C SER A 154 16.40 2.54 3.27
N GLY A 155 15.54 3.48 3.69
CA GLY A 155 15.05 4.58 2.86
C GLY A 155 15.86 5.86 2.96
N PHE A 156 17.07 5.82 3.49
CA PHE A 156 17.85 7.02 3.84
C PHE A 156 18.14 7.97 2.66
N GLU A 157 18.13 7.48 1.41
CA GLU A 157 18.31 8.31 0.21
C GLU A 157 17.10 9.19 -0.10
N ALA A 158 15.92 8.88 0.47
CA ALA A 158 14.71 9.67 0.32
C ALA A 158 14.60 10.84 1.32
N LYS A 159 15.65 11.08 2.13
CA LYS A 159 15.72 12.22 3.05
C LYS A 159 15.69 13.53 2.24
N VAL A 160 14.80 14.43 2.65
CA VAL A 160 14.74 15.81 2.15
C VAL A 160 14.81 16.72 3.38
N GLU A 161 15.71 17.71 3.33
CA GLU A 161 15.90 18.73 4.37
C GLU A 161 14.83 19.81 4.33
#